data_AF-A0A922SGP9-F1
#
_entry.id   AF-A0A922SGP9-F1
#
_cell.length_a   1.000
_cell.length_b   1.000
_cell.length_c   1.000
_cell.angle_alpha   90.00
_cell.angle_beta   90.00
_cell.angle_gamma   90.00
#
_symmetry.space_group_name_H-M   'P 1'
#
loop_
_entity.id
_entity.type
_entity.pdbx_description
1 polymer ?
#
loop_
_entity_poly.entity_id
_entity_poly.type
_entity_poly.pdbx_seq_one_letter_code
_entity_poly.pdbx_strand_id
1 'polypeptide(L)'
;MESTRERLLSGSDVCGRSTHSRPWDDGTDSVDNHKRHIKAMFDFCAKLGVKYWTAFDSDLVPFTENWEENKTHWDDVTEYIQELTQRYHIKLLWIAPDLHSHPRYLSGAFTSNDASTFIQAATQIKRCLEVSQRLNAECFLIWPYREGYHTPFQTEVAREIKLFAKLLKLTAEYKDRLNYRCQLLIMPYYNSYQSRNFYGGWQHHQWRERDLVHTYMWDVTSCLYLLKNYNLDRYYKVSVPPGHHMYMANVYNMLGSVTVTNDWDHYDSRRLTLMMKCIVDQVGDHVTHNKYI
;
A
#
# COMPACT_ATOMS: atom_id res chain seq x y z
N MET A 1 -18.06 -9.14 -17.75
CA MET A 1 -17.81 -8.49 -16.45
C MET A 1 -16.39 -7.94 -16.52
N GLU A 2 -16.26 -6.71 -17.03
CA GLU A 2 -14.98 -6.02 -17.19
C GLU A 2 -14.31 -5.90 -15.82
N SER A 3 -13.09 -6.43 -15.74
CA SER A 3 -12.32 -6.45 -14.51
C SER A 3 -12.01 -5.02 -14.06
N THR A 4 -12.00 -4.82 -12.75
CA THR A 4 -11.67 -3.59 -12.01
C THR A 4 -10.34 -2.94 -12.43
N ARG A 5 -9.53 -3.61 -13.27
CA ARG A 5 -8.19 -3.19 -13.71
C ARG A 5 -8.22 -2.05 -14.74
N GLU A 6 -9.30 -1.91 -15.52
CA GLU A 6 -9.45 -0.77 -16.46
C GLU A 6 -9.56 0.60 -15.76
N ARG A 7 -9.74 0.63 -14.43
CA ARG A 7 -10.13 1.86 -13.71
C ARG A 7 -8.99 2.78 -13.26
N LEU A 8 -7.76 2.32 -13.13
CA LEU A 8 -6.76 3.11 -12.38
C LEU A 8 -5.72 3.85 -13.24
N LEU A 9 -5.53 3.50 -14.52
CA LEU A 9 -4.45 4.08 -15.33
C LEU A 9 -4.88 4.59 -16.71
N SER A 10 -6.14 4.35 -17.08
CA SER A 10 -6.69 4.63 -18.42
C SER A 10 -7.48 5.95 -18.49
N GLY A 11 -7.64 6.64 -17.37
CA GLY A 11 -8.45 7.87 -17.29
C GLY A 11 -9.95 7.62 -17.37
N SER A 12 -10.38 6.40 -17.05
CA SER A 12 -11.78 6.04 -16.86
C SER A 12 -12.28 6.49 -15.48
N ASP A 13 -13.58 6.73 -15.37
CA ASP A 13 -14.26 7.01 -14.10
C ASP A 13 -15.51 6.13 -13.98
N VAL A 14 -16.31 6.34 -12.92
CA VAL A 14 -17.52 5.54 -12.68
C VAL A 14 -18.58 5.66 -13.78
N CYS A 15 -18.46 6.65 -14.66
CA CYS A 15 -19.44 6.99 -15.70
C CYS A 15 -18.87 6.92 -17.12
N GLY A 16 -17.56 6.80 -17.29
CA GLY A 16 -16.87 7.03 -18.55
C GLY A 16 -15.87 5.93 -18.92
N ARG A 17 -15.64 5.81 -20.23
CA ARG A 17 -14.60 4.93 -20.80
C ARG A 17 -13.21 5.53 -20.61
N SER A 18 -12.19 4.70 -20.78
CA SER A 18 -10.79 5.14 -20.88
C SER A 18 -10.64 6.32 -21.85
N THR A 19 -9.92 7.35 -21.42
CA THR A 19 -9.63 8.56 -22.22
C THR A 19 -8.15 8.66 -22.58
N HIS A 20 -7.30 7.84 -21.98
CA HIS A 20 -5.86 7.86 -22.19
C HIS A 20 -5.42 6.77 -23.15
N SER A 21 -4.88 7.18 -24.30
CA SER A 21 -4.07 6.30 -25.15
C SER A 21 -2.60 6.44 -24.76
N ARG A 22 -1.94 5.32 -24.44
CA ARG A 22 -0.53 5.26 -24.10
C ARG A 22 0.21 4.43 -25.15
N PRO A 23 1.31 4.94 -25.75
CA PRO A 23 1.96 4.25 -26.86
C PRO A 23 2.69 2.95 -26.46
N TRP A 24 2.93 2.73 -25.16
CA TRP A 24 3.55 1.52 -24.63
C TRP A 24 2.55 0.43 -24.22
N ASP A 25 1.25 0.75 -24.21
CA ASP A 25 0.18 -0.16 -23.84
C ASP A 25 -0.45 -0.78 -25.10
N ASP A 26 -0.43 -2.10 -25.21
CA ASP A 26 -1.10 -2.83 -26.30
C ASP A 26 -2.51 -3.34 -25.92
N GLY A 27 -2.98 -3.02 -24.71
CA GLY A 27 -4.29 -3.42 -24.19
C GLY A 27 -4.39 -4.88 -23.75
N THR A 28 -3.30 -5.65 -23.78
CA THR A 28 -3.28 -7.04 -23.32
C THR A 28 -2.81 -7.16 -21.87
N ASP A 29 -3.28 -8.19 -21.16
CA ASP A 29 -2.77 -8.58 -19.84
C ASP A 29 -1.61 -9.59 -19.98
N SER A 30 -0.62 -9.26 -20.80
CA SER A 30 0.54 -10.12 -21.07
C SER A 30 1.76 -9.66 -20.29
N VAL A 31 2.69 -10.60 -20.01
CA VAL A 31 3.98 -10.27 -19.40
C VAL A 31 4.74 -9.22 -20.21
N ASP A 32 4.68 -9.29 -21.55
CA ASP A 32 5.32 -8.32 -22.42
C ASP A 32 4.71 -6.91 -22.28
N ASN A 33 3.38 -6.82 -22.11
CA ASN A 33 2.75 -5.53 -21.87
C ASN A 33 3.15 -4.93 -20.51
N HIS A 34 3.24 -5.76 -19.47
CA HIS A 34 3.78 -5.33 -18.18
C HIS A 34 5.24 -4.87 -18.29
N LYS A 35 6.09 -5.60 -19.01
CA LYS A 35 7.49 -5.19 -19.26
C LYS A 35 7.57 -3.84 -19.99
N ARG A 36 6.69 -3.58 -20.97
CA ARG A 36 6.61 -2.26 -21.64
C ARG A 36 6.23 -1.13 -20.67
N HIS A 37 5.26 -1.36 -19.78
CA HIS A 37 4.88 -0.39 -18.74
C HIS A 37 6.03 -0.11 -17.77
N ILE A 38 6.70 -1.15 -17.28
CA ILE A 38 7.86 -1.03 -16.39
C ILE A 38 8.95 -0.20 -17.10
N LYS A 39 9.26 -0.52 -18.36
CA LYS A 39 10.26 0.23 -19.12
C LYS A 39 9.89 1.71 -19.27
N ALA A 40 8.65 2.00 -19.62
CA ALA A 40 8.15 3.37 -19.74
C ALA A 40 8.25 4.14 -18.42
N MET A 41 7.94 3.49 -17.29
CA MET A 41 8.08 4.05 -15.95
C MET A 41 9.55 4.37 -15.62
N PHE A 42 10.48 3.45 -15.90
CA PHE A 42 11.92 3.70 -15.69
C PHE A 42 12.44 4.86 -16.54
N ASP A 43 12.06 4.92 -17.83
CA ASP A 43 12.41 6.04 -18.72
C ASP A 43 11.85 7.38 -18.20
N PHE A 44 10.62 7.37 -17.67
CA PHE A 44 9.99 8.53 -17.07
C PHE A 44 10.71 8.99 -15.79
N CYS A 45 10.97 8.08 -14.86
CA CYS A 45 11.69 8.36 -13.62
C CYS A 45 13.09 8.90 -13.90
N ALA A 46 13.80 8.34 -14.89
CA ALA A 46 15.13 8.79 -15.28
C ALA A 46 15.12 10.23 -15.79
N LYS A 47 14.15 10.58 -16.65
CA LYS A 47 14.01 11.95 -17.18
C LYS A 47 13.66 12.97 -16.08
N LEU A 48 12.88 12.56 -15.08
CA LEU A 48 12.51 13.41 -13.94
C LEU A 48 13.54 13.44 -12.82
N GLY A 49 14.58 12.59 -12.88
CA GLY A 49 15.56 12.46 -11.81
C GLY A 49 15.04 11.75 -10.55
N VAL A 50 13.91 11.04 -10.64
CA VAL A 50 13.33 10.25 -9.55
C VAL A 50 14.23 9.05 -9.26
N LYS A 51 14.56 8.85 -7.97
CA LYS A 51 15.53 7.83 -7.52
C LYS A 51 14.90 6.56 -6.98
N TYR A 52 13.61 6.61 -6.66
CA TYR A 52 12.87 5.51 -6.08
C TYR A 52 11.52 5.33 -6.76
N TRP A 53 11.10 4.09 -6.92
CA TRP A 53 9.76 3.75 -7.41
C TRP A 53 9.06 2.78 -6.46
N THR A 54 7.76 2.62 -6.65
CA THR A 54 6.87 1.77 -5.85
C THR A 54 5.84 1.14 -6.76
N ALA A 55 5.32 -0.05 -6.43
CA ALA A 55 4.25 -0.68 -7.20
C ALA A 55 3.43 -1.66 -6.36
N PHE A 56 2.21 -1.92 -6.81
CA PHE A 56 1.53 -3.16 -6.46
C PHE A 56 1.99 -4.31 -7.37
N ASP A 57 1.84 -5.56 -6.92
CA ASP A 57 2.12 -6.70 -7.79
C ASP A 57 1.28 -6.75 -9.06
N SER A 58 0.02 -6.35 -8.97
CA SER A 58 -0.88 -6.21 -10.11
C SER A 58 -0.43 -5.14 -11.12
N ASP A 59 0.53 -4.28 -10.79
CA ASP A 59 1.16 -3.38 -11.77
C ASP A 59 2.30 -4.08 -12.53
N LEU A 60 2.90 -5.11 -11.94
CA LEU A 60 4.15 -5.73 -12.41
C LEU A 60 3.94 -7.03 -13.17
N VAL A 61 2.97 -7.83 -12.77
CA VAL A 61 2.72 -9.15 -13.37
C VAL A 61 1.26 -9.33 -13.75
N PRO A 62 0.96 -10.08 -14.82
CA PRO A 62 -0.41 -10.39 -15.18
C PRO A 62 -1.02 -11.39 -14.20
N PHE A 63 -2.34 -11.34 -14.07
CA PHE A 63 -3.06 -12.27 -13.22
C PHE A 63 -3.13 -13.66 -13.85
N THR A 64 -2.90 -14.71 -13.05
CA THR A 64 -3.14 -16.09 -13.44
C THR A 64 -3.57 -16.91 -12.22
N GLU A 65 -4.43 -17.90 -12.43
CA GLU A 65 -4.81 -18.89 -11.42
C GLU A 65 -3.82 -20.06 -11.36
N ASN A 66 -2.93 -20.19 -12.35
CA ASN A 66 -1.93 -21.22 -12.39
C ASN A 66 -0.67 -20.79 -11.61
N TRP A 67 -0.35 -21.56 -10.58
CA TRP A 67 0.79 -21.29 -9.71
C TRP A 67 2.15 -21.32 -10.43
N GLU A 68 2.37 -22.30 -11.32
CA GLU A 68 3.64 -22.44 -12.03
C GLU A 68 3.82 -21.34 -13.09
N GLU A 69 2.72 -20.94 -13.72
CA GLU A 69 2.70 -19.78 -14.62
C GLU A 69 3.01 -18.49 -13.86
N ASN A 70 2.36 -18.27 -12.71
CA ASN A 70 2.62 -17.10 -11.86
C ASN A 70 4.09 -17.02 -11.45
N LYS A 71 4.68 -18.15 -11.09
CA LYS A 71 6.10 -18.24 -10.73
C LYS A 71 6.99 -17.82 -11.91
N THR A 72 6.73 -18.36 -13.10
CA THR A 72 7.47 -18.00 -14.33
C THR A 72 7.34 -16.50 -14.63
N HIS A 73 6.13 -15.93 -14.54
CA HIS A 73 5.90 -14.49 -14.74
C HIS A 73 6.70 -13.63 -13.77
N TRP A 74 6.72 -14.02 -12.48
CA TRP A 74 7.51 -13.31 -11.48
C TRP A 74 9.01 -13.42 -11.72
N ASP A 75 9.51 -14.59 -12.11
CA ASP A 75 10.93 -14.78 -12.39
C ASP A 75 11.35 -13.89 -13.58
N ASP A 76 10.60 -13.92 -14.67
CA ASP A 76 10.84 -13.12 -15.88
C ASP A 76 10.79 -11.61 -15.63
N VAL A 77 9.80 -11.14 -14.86
CA VAL A 77 9.64 -9.71 -14.55
C VAL A 77 10.69 -9.25 -13.54
N THR A 78 11.04 -10.09 -12.55
CA THR A 78 12.06 -9.76 -11.55
C THR A 78 13.42 -9.58 -12.22
N GLU A 79 13.81 -10.50 -13.11
CA GLU A 79 15.06 -10.40 -13.87
C GLU A 79 15.10 -9.11 -14.71
N TYR A 80 14.01 -8.82 -15.43
CA TYR A 80 13.91 -7.60 -16.21
C TYR A 80 14.02 -6.32 -15.37
N ILE A 81 13.37 -6.28 -14.20
CA ILE A 81 13.48 -5.15 -13.28
C ILE A 81 14.91 -5.00 -12.74
N GLN A 82 15.62 -6.11 -12.49
CA GLN A 82 17.02 -6.07 -12.05
C GLN A 82 17.92 -5.46 -13.14
N GLU A 83 17.74 -5.84 -14.41
CA GLU A 83 18.46 -5.24 -15.53
C GLU A 83 18.21 -3.73 -15.63
N LEU A 84 16.96 -3.30 -15.51
CA LEU A 84 16.60 -1.87 -15.54
C LEU A 84 17.15 -1.12 -14.33
N THR A 85 17.11 -1.72 -13.14
CA THR A 85 17.68 -1.15 -11.92
C THR A 85 19.18 -0.90 -12.07
N GLN A 86 19.91 -1.85 -12.67
CA GLN A 86 21.34 -1.68 -12.97
C GLN A 86 21.61 -0.60 -14.02
N ARG A 87 20.77 -0.51 -15.06
CA ARG A 87 20.93 0.46 -16.15
C ARG A 87 20.60 1.90 -15.75
N TYR A 88 19.51 2.11 -15.01
CA TYR A 88 18.99 3.44 -14.68
C TYR A 88 19.41 3.93 -13.30
N HIS A 89 19.94 3.04 -12.45
CA HIS A 89 20.29 3.34 -11.05
C HIS A 89 19.11 3.89 -10.22
N ILE A 90 17.91 3.40 -10.50
CA ILE A 90 16.68 3.72 -9.75
C ILE A 90 16.37 2.55 -8.83
N LYS A 91 16.19 2.83 -7.54
CA LYS A 91 15.97 1.82 -6.51
C LYS A 91 14.49 1.57 -6.27
N LEU A 92 14.18 0.41 -5.70
CA LEU A 92 12.83 0.08 -5.26
C LEU A 92 12.62 0.54 -3.81
N LEU A 93 11.62 1.40 -3.59
CA LEU A 93 11.25 1.80 -2.22
C LEU A 93 10.38 0.74 -1.56
N TRP A 94 9.27 0.34 -2.19
CA TRP A 94 8.44 -0.77 -1.72
C TRP A 94 7.64 -1.41 -2.85
N ILE A 95 7.34 -2.70 -2.69
CA ILE A 95 6.27 -3.40 -3.40
C ILE A 95 5.19 -3.76 -2.38
N ALA A 96 3.93 -3.77 -2.82
CA ALA A 96 2.79 -4.21 -2.03
C ALA A 96 1.97 -5.26 -2.81
N PRO A 97 1.37 -6.24 -2.13
CA PRO A 97 0.36 -7.09 -2.76
C PRO A 97 -0.95 -6.30 -2.94
N ASP A 98 -1.53 -6.33 -4.13
CA ASP A 98 -2.88 -5.83 -4.41
C ASP A 98 -3.91 -6.81 -3.84
N LEU A 99 -4.31 -6.52 -2.60
CA LEU A 99 -5.32 -7.27 -1.88
C LEU A 99 -6.71 -6.62 -1.96
N HIS A 100 -7.02 -5.91 -3.06
CA HIS A 100 -8.27 -5.15 -3.15
C HIS A 100 -8.95 -5.08 -4.52
N SER A 101 -8.21 -5.17 -5.62
CA SER A 101 -8.78 -5.04 -6.96
C SER A 101 -9.50 -6.30 -7.44
N HIS A 102 -8.99 -7.47 -7.07
CA HIS A 102 -9.56 -8.75 -7.51
C HIS A 102 -10.90 -9.02 -6.80
N PRO A 103 -11.98 -9.43 -7.51
CA PRO A 103 -13.31 -9.67 -6.93
C PRO A 103 -13.34 -10.59 -5.70
N ARG A 104 -12.44 -11.57 -5.64
CA ARG A 104 -12.23 -12.45 -4.46
C ARG A 104 -12.08 -11.71 -3.13
N TYR A 105 -11.55 -10.47 -3.14
CA TYR A 105 -11.33 -9.68 -1.93
C TYR A 105 -12.50 -8.78 -1.55
N LEU A 106 -13.66 -8.93 -2.20
CA LEU A 106 -14.85 -8.11 -1.96
C LEU A 106 -15.28 -8.11 -0.48
N SER A 107 -15.18 -9.24 0.20
CA SER A 107 -15.54 -9.42 1.61
C SER A 107 -14.35 -9.30 2.58
N GLY A 108 -13.28 -8.63 2.17
CA GLY A 108 -11.99 -8.63 2.87
C GLY A 108 -10.99 -9.59 2.25
N ALA A 109 -9.70 -9.35 2.46
CA ALA A 109 -8.66 -10.28 2.01
C ALA A 109 -8.28 -11.20 3.17
N PHE A 110 -7.57 -10.68 4.15
CA PHE A 110 -7.13 -11.47 5.30
C PHE A 110 -7.99 -11.28 6.55
N THR A 111 -9.05 -10.46 6.48
CA THR A 111 -10.18 -10.52 7.43
C THR A 111 -11.39 -11.26 6.87
N SER A 112 -11.30 -11.84 5.66
CA SER A 112 -12.40 -12.59 5.06
C SER A 112 -12.87 -13.75 5.93
N ASN A 113 -14.18 -14.00 5.89
CA ASN A 113 -14.78 -15.18 6.52
C ASN A 113 -14.45 -16.49 5.76
N ASP A 114 -14.02 -16.39 4.51
CA ASP A 114 -13.57 -17.53 3.70
C ASP A 114 -12.07 -17.79 3.89
N ALA A 115 -11.76 -19.01 4.35
CA ALA A 115 -10.38 -19.45 4.55
C ALA A 115 -9.57 -19.49 3.25
N SER A 116 -10.21 -19.78 2.11
CA SER A 116 -9.51 -19.83 0.82
C SER A 116 -8.99 -18.44 0.43
N THR A 117 -9.81 -17.40 0.65
CA THR A 117 -9.43 -15.99 0.44
C THR A 117 -8.28 -15.57 1.35
N PHE A 118 -8.30 -15.96 2.62
CA PHE A 118 -7.19 -15.71 3.55
C PHE A 118 -5.88 -16.36 3.06
N ILE A 119 -5.94 -17.62 2.62
CA ILE A 119 -4.78 -18.36 2.11
C ILE A 119 -4.21 -17.70 0.85
N GLN A 120 -5.09 -17.23 -0.06
CA GLN A 120 -4.68 -16.52 -1.26
C GLN A 120 -3.97 -15.21 -0.91
N ALA A 121 -4.53 -14.40 -0.01
CA ALA A 121 -3.90 -13.15 0.46
C ALA A 121 -2.52 -13.41 1.09
N ALA A 122 -2.42 -14.43 1.96
CA ALA A 122 -1.16 -14.83 2.58
C ALA A 122 -0.12 -15.31 1.56
N THR A 123 -0.56 -16.05 0.53
CA THR A 123 0.31 -16.55 -0.56
C THR A 123 0.82 -15.39 -1.42
N GLN A 124 -0.03 -14.43 -1.73
CA GLN A 124 0.32 -13.23 -2.49
C GLN A 124 1.32 -12.35 -1.71
N ILE A 125 1.09 -12.13 -0.40
CA ILE A 125 2.05 -11.46 0.49
C ILE A 125 3.39 -12.18 0.51
N LYS A 126 3.37 -13.52 0.68
CA LYS A 126 4.57 -14.35 0.71
C LYS A 126 5.40 -14.14 -0.56
N ARG A 127 4.76 -14.23 -1.73
CA ARG A 127 5.41 -14.06 -3.04
C ARG A 127 5.97 -12.65 -3.21
N CYS A 128 5.19 -11.63 -2.90
CA CYS A 128 5.63 -10.24 -2.97
C CYS A 128 6.84 -9.99 -2.05
N LEU A 129 6.87 -10.58 -0.86
CA LEU A 129 7.98 -10.41 0.08
C LEU A 129 9.27 -11.07 -0.45
N GLU A 130 9.18 -12.25 -1.05
CA GLU A 130 10.31 -12.91 -1.71
C GLU A 130 10.85 -12.09 -2.90
N VAL A 131 9.96 -11.53 -3.73
CA VAL A 131 10.34 -10.66 -4.85
C VAL A 131 10.95 -9.35 -4.34
N SER A 132 10.34 -8.72 -3.34
CA SER A 132 10.86 -7.52 -2.67
C SER A 132 12.27 -7.73 -2.14
N GLN A 133 12.55 -8.90 -1.56
CA GLN A 133 13.89 -9.27 -1.13
C GLN A 133 14.87 -9.40 -2.31
N ARG A 134 14.48 -10.10 -3.38
CA ARG A 134 15.32 -10.28 -4.59
C ARG A 134 15.65 -8.96 -5.27
N LEU A 135 14.74 -8.00 -5.22
CA LEU A 135 14.90 -6.65 -5.76
C LEU A 135 15.53 -5.67 -4.75
N ASN A 136 15.85 -6.14 -3.54
CA ASN A 136 16.42 -5.34 -2.46
C ASN A 136 15.64 -4.05 -2.18
N ALA A 137 14.31 -4.16 -2.03
CA ALA A 137 13.49 -3.01 -1.66
C ALA A 137 13.85 -2.51 -0.25
N GLU A 138 13.79 -1.20 -0.04
CA GLU A 138 14.05 -0.58 1.27
C GLU A 138 12.94 -0.94 2.30
N CYS A 139 11.70 -1.02 1.82
CA CYS A 139 10.50 -1.25 2.61
C CYS A 139 9.58 -2.29 1.94
N PHE A 140 8.67 -2.87 2.72
CA PHE A 140 7.59 -3.72 2.20
C PHE A 140 6.25 -3.21 2.74
N LEU A 141 5.32 -2.85 1.84
CA LEU A 141 4.08 -2.20 2.22
C LEU A 141 2.90 -3.18 2.25
N ILE A 142 2.08 -3.09 3.30
CA ILE A 142 0.74 -3.67 3.35
C ILE A 142 -0.27 -2.54 3.37
N TRP A 143 -1.18 -2.53 2.39
CA TRP A 143 -2.31 -1.62 2.36
C TRP A 143 -3.61 -2.41 2.60
N PRO A 144 -4.20 -2.35 3.80
CA PRO A 144 -5.36 -3.13 4.18
C PRO A 144 -6.68 -2.52 3.64
N TYR A 145 -6.75 -2.24 2.33
CA TYR A 145 -7.88 -1.53 1.74
C TYR A 145 -9.20 -2.30 1.96
N ARG A 146 -9.20 -3.62 1.73
CA ARG A 146 -10.43 -4.41 1.92
C ARG A 146 -10.74 -4.80 3.37
N GLU A 147 -9.90 -4.42 4.34
CA GLU A 147 -10.00 -4.92 5.70
C GLU A 147 -10.91 -4.04 6.57
N GLY A 148 -12.14 -4.50 6.73
CA GLY A 148 -13.20 -3.78 7.41
C GLY A 148 -14.54 -4.48 7.22
N TYR A 149 -15.62 -3.74 7.45
CA TYR A 149 -16.97 -4.26 7.30
C TYR A 149 -17.93 -3.24 6.69
N HIS A 150 -19.00 -3.77 6.09
CA HIS A 150 -20.09 -2.95 5.54
C HIS A 150 -21.24 -2.85 6.54
N THR A 151 -21.59 -3.95 7.20
CA THR A 151 -22.70 -4.03 8.14
C THR A 151 -22.31 -4.84 9.37
N PRO A 152 -22.57 -4.35 10.60
CA PRO A 152 -22.25 -5.09 11.81
C PRO A 152 -23.07 -6.39 11.95
N PHE A 153 -24.18 -6.54 11.23
CA PHE A 153 -25.02 -7.74 11.31
C PHE A 153 -24.41 -8.98 10.65
N GLN A 154 -23.38 -8.82 9.81
CA GLN A 154 -22.74 -9.92 9.08
C GLN A 154 -21.26 -10.09 9.45
N THR A 155 -20.78 -9.37 10.46
CA THR A 155 -19.36 -9.24 10.76
C THR A 155 -19.08 -9.56 12.22
N GLU A 156 -18.17 -10.51 12.44
CA GLU A 156 -17.61 -10.77 13.77
C GLU A 156 -16.30 -9.99 13.93
N VAL A 157 -16.42 -8.69 14.22
CA VAL A 157 -15.29 -7.73 14.26
C VAL A 157 -14.12 -8.23 15.11
N ALA A 158 -14.39 -8.82 16.28
CA ALA A 158 -13.36 -9.33 17.17
C ALA A 158 -12.57 -10.50 16.56
N ARG A 159 -13.21 -11.36 15.76
CA ARG A 159 -12.54 -12.45 15.04
C ARG A 159 -11.72 -11.89 13.88
N GLU A 160 -12.29 -10.96 13.12
CA GLU A 160 -11.64 -10.34 11.97
C GLU A 160 -10.37 -9.58 12.36
N ILE A 161 -10.39 -8.79 13.45
CA ILE A 161 -9.19 -8.13 13.99
C ILE A 161 -8.12 -9.14 14.43
N LYS A 162 -8.52 -10.30 14.98
CA LYS A 162 -7.57 -11.38 15.32
C LYS A 162 -6.91 -11.97 14.06
N LEU A 163 -7.67 -12.15 12.98
CA LEU A 163 -7.13 -12.62 11.69
C LEU A 163 -6.17 -11.58 11.09
N PHE A 164 -6.54 -10.30 11.15
CA PHE A 164 -5.68 -9.18 10.77
C PHE A 164 -4.32 -9.26 11.47
N ALA A 165 -4.33 -9.27 12.80
CA ALA A 165 -3.11 -9.32 13.59
C ALA A 165 -2.31 -10.61 13.34
N LYS A 166 -3.01 -11.74 13.17
CA LYS A 166 -2.37 -13.03 12.86
C LYS A 166 -1.59 -12.97 11.55
N LEU A 167 -2.17 -12.41 10.49
CA LEU A 167 -1.48 -12.31 9.21
C LEU A 167 -0.25 -11.39 9.31
N LEU A 168 -0.39 -10.21 9.93
CA LEU A 168 0.76 -9.31 10.12
C LEU A 168 1.90 -10.00 10.88
N LYS A 169 1.57 -10.77 11.92
CA LYS A 169 2.56 -11.55 12.67
C LYS A 169 3.23 -12.61 11.77
N LEU A 170 2.47 -13.35 10.97
CA LEU A 170 3.01 -14.34 10.04
C LEU A 170 3.93 -13.70 8.99
N THR A 171 3.57 -12.51 8.49
CA THR A 171 4.41 -11.76 7.54
C THR A 171 5.73 -11.35 8.18
N ALA A 172 5.70 -10.81 9.41
CA ALA A 172 6.91 -10.45 10.14
C ALA A 172 7.82 -11.66 10.41
N GLU A 173 7.25 -12.76 10.90
CA GLU A 173 7.99 -14.01 11.14
C GLU A 173 8.58 -14.59 9.84
N TYR A 174 7.86 -14.46 8.72
CA TYR A 174 8.37 -14.91 7.43
C TYR A 174 9.49 -14.02 6.88
N LYS A 175 9.39 -12.69 7.05
CA LYS A 175 10.47 -11.74 6.74
C LYS A 175 11.76 -12.10 7.48
N ASP A 176 11.64 -12.44 8.76
CA ASP A 176 12.77 -12.84 9.60
C ASP A 176 13.37 -14.17 9.10
N ARG A 177 12.53 -15.16 8.74
CA ARG A 177 12.99 -16.42 8.12
C ARG A 177 13.71 -16.21 6.78
N LEU A 178 13.30 -15.22 6.00
CA LEU A 178 13.99 -14.83 4.77
C LEU A 178 15.32 -14.11 5.03
N ASN A 179 15.62 -13.72 6.28
CA ASN A 179 16.73 -12.82 6.62
C ASN A 179 16.66 -11.46 5.89
N TYR A 180 15.44 -10.99 5.62
CA TYR A 180 15.23 -9.75 4.87
C TYR A 180 15.17 -8.53 5.81
N ARG A 181 16.11 -7.60 5.63
CA ARG A 181 16.32 -6.43 6.51
C ARG A 181 15.43 -5.22 6.21
N CYS A 182 14.44 -5.33 5.34
CA CYS A 182 13.55 -4.20 5.06
C CYS A 182 12.68 -3.81 6.27
N GLN A 183 12.19 -2.58 6.24
CA GLN A 183 11.17 -2.08 7.14
C GLN A 183 9.78 -2.49 6.63
N LEU A 184 8.98 -3.16 7.46
CA LEU A 184 7.57 -3.38 7.12
C LEU A 184 6.79 -2.09 7.33
N LEU A 185 5.96 -1.74 6.35
CA LEU A 185 5.09 -0.59 6.38
C LEU A 185 3.63 -1.05 6.37
N ILE A 186 2.80 -0.34 7.12
CA ILE A 186 1.35 -0.41 6.98
C ILE A 186 0.81 0.97 6.62
N MET A 187 -0.07 1.03 5.64
CA MET A 187 -0.72 2.29 5.26
C MET A 187 -2.14 2.28 5.84
N PRO A 188 -2.40 2.95 6.97
CA PRO A 188 -3.76 3.07 7.48
C PRO A 188 -4.62 3.84 6.48
N TYR A 189 -5.94 3.73 6.65
CA TYR A 189 -6.81 4.70 6.01
C TYR A 189 -6.58 6.06 6.63
N TYR A 190 -6.66 7.07 5.78
CA TYR A 190 -6.71 8.45 6.18
C TYR A 190 -7.84 9.05 5.36
N ASN A 191 -8.68 9.80 6.06
CA ASN A 191 -9.94 10.29 5.55
C ASN A 191 -9.77 11.48 4.57
N SER A 192 -8.81 11.39 3.64
CA SER A 192 -8.64 12.39 2.58
C SER A 192 -9.86 12.42 1.64
N TYR A 193 -10.65 11.35 1.60
CA TYR A 193 -11.85 11.25 0.77
C TYR A 193 -13.11 11.96 1.33
N GLN A 194 -13.17 12.36 2.61
CA GLN A 194 -14.35 13.05 3.16
C GLN A 194 -14.24 14.58 3.20
N SER A 195 -13.15 15.17 2.71
CA SER A 195 -13.01 16.64 2.68
C SER A 195 -13.93 17.37 1.69
N ARG A 196 -14.91 16.70 1.07
CA ARG A 196 -15.89 17.38 0.21
C ARG A 196 -17.19 17.82 0.89
N ASN A 197 -17.44 17.54 2.17
CA ASN A 197 -18.63 18.08 2.85
C ASN A 197 -18.40 18.30 4.37
N PHE A 198 -17.71 19.39 4.70
CA PHE A 198 -17.67 19.91 6.07
C PHE A 198 -18.96 20.70 6.36
N TYR A 199 -19.99 20.04 6.87
CA TYR A 199 -21.00 20.70 7.70
C TYR A 199 -21.39 19.75 8.84
N GLY A 200 -21.21 20.24 10.06
CA GLY A 200 -21.45 19.50 11.29
C GLY A 200 -22.86 18.94 11.39
N GLY A 201 -22.93 17.66 11.68
CA GLY A 201 -24.15 16.98 12.06
C GLY A 201 -23.81 15.54 12.39
N TRP A 202 -24.26 15.07 13.56
CA TRP A 202 -24.40 13.64 13.89
C TRP A 202 -25.51 13.01 13.03
N GLN A 203 -25.44 13.22 11.71
CA GLN A 203 -26.44 12.77 10.76
C GLN A 203 -25.72 11.88 9.75
N HIS A 204 -26.04 10.59 9.80
CA HIS A 204 -25.99 9.62 8.71
C HIS A 204 -25.34 10.15 7.43
N HIS A 205 -24.01 10.14 7.38
CA HIS A 205 -23.28 10.52 6.19
C HIS A 205 -23.76 9.66 5.03
N GLN A 206 -24.03 10.32 3.92
CA GLN A 206 -24.68 9.77 2.74
C GLN A 206 -24.08 8.42 2.35
N TRP A 207 -24.94 7.40 2.37
CA TRP A 207 -24.80 6.06 1.80
C TRP A 207 -24.57 6.10 0.28
N ARG A 208 -23.59 6.88 -0.19
CA ARG A 208 -23.15 6.81 -1.58
C ARG A 208 -22.23 5.60 -1.66
N GLU A 209 -22.70 4.59 -2.37
CA GLU A 209 -22.00 3.37 -2.78
C GLU A 209 -20.52 3.63 -3.08
N ARG A 210 -19.66 3.41 -2.09
CA ARG A 210 -18.22 3.24 -2.25
C ARG A 210 -17.71 2.20 -1.27
N ASP A 211 -16.66 1.53 -1.71
CA ASP A 211 -15.93 0.46 -1.04
C ASP A 211 -15.86 0.63 0.49
N LEU A 212 -16.35 -0.36 1.25
CA LEU A 212 -16.29 -0.49 2.71
C LEU A 212 -16.75 0.73 3.52
N VAL A 213 -17.87 0.57 4.24
CA VAL A 213 -18.41 1.61 5.11
C VAL A 213 -17.49 1.89 6.30
N HIS A 214 -16.83 0.86 6.84
CA HIS A 214 -15.97 0.97 8.02
C HIS A 214 -14.69 0.15 7.87
N THR A 215 -13.53 0.81 7.96
CA THR A 215 -12.21 0.17 7.89
C THR A 215 -11.63 -0.01 9.29
N TYR A 216 -10.94 -1.13 9.54
CA TYR A 216 -10.40 -1.41 10.88
C TYR A 216 -9.29 -0.44 11.29
N MET A 217 -8.49 0.01 10.32
CA MET A 217 -7.46 1.03 10.50
C MET A 217 -7.96 2.38 10.01
N TRP A 218 -9.00 2.90 10.68
CA TRP A 218 -9.70 4.14 10.31
C TRP A 218 -8.78 5.36 10.20
N ASP A 219 -7.83 5.47 11.11
CA ASP A 219 -6.83 6.52 11.15
C ASP A 219 -5.48 5.99 11.67
N VAL A 220 -4.47 6.87 11.69
CA VAL A 220 -3.15 6.53 12.22
C VAL A 220 -3.23 6.06 13.67
N THR A 221 -4.03 6.68 14.53
CA THR A 221 -4.03 6.39 15.97
C THR A 221 -4.62 5.02 16.26
N SER A 222 -5.71 4.66 15.59
CA SER A 222 -6.34 3.34 15.64
C SER A 222 -5.39 2.26 15.12
N CYS A 223 -4.66 2.55 14.04
CA CYS A 223 -3.61 1.68 13.53
C CYS A 223 -2.48 1.47 14.56
N LEU A 224 -1.97 2.55 15.15
CA LEU A 224 -0.92 2.48 16.17
C LEU A 224 -1.39 1.69 17.40
N TYR A 225 -2.64 1.87 17.83
CA TYR A 225 -3.22 1.13 18.94
C TYR A 225 -3.29 -0.38 18.62
N LEU A 226 -3.76 -0.75 17.43
CA LEU A 226 -3.80 -2.15 17.00
C LEU A 226 -2.40 -2.75 16.98
N LEU A 227 -1.43 -2.06 16.37
CA LEU A 227 -0.05 -2.55 16.31
C LEU A 227 0.53 -2.78 17.71
N LYS A 228 0.36 -1.84 18.64
CA LYS A 228 0.83 -1.98 20.03
C LYS A 228 0.11 -3.10 20.77
N ASN A 229 -1.22 -3.18 20.67
CA ASN A 229 -2.01 -4.19 21.36
C ASN A 229 -1.62 -5.63 20.99
N TYR A 230 -1.12 -5.83 19.76
CA TYR A 230 -0.64 -7.13 19.28
C TYR A 230 0.89 -7.26 19.25
N ASN A 231 1.64 -6.32 19.84
CA ASN A 231 3.12 -6.28 19.87
C ASN A 231 3.76 -6.35 18.46
N LEU A 232 3.14 -5.69 17.50
CA LEU A 232 3.56 -5.59 16.10
C LEU A 232 4.32 -4.29 15.79
N ASP A 233 4.30 -3.33 16.70
CA ASP A 233 4.96 -2.02 16.60
C ASP A 233 6.49 -2.10 16.50
N ARG A 234 7.08 -3.21 16.96
CA ARG A 234 8.50 -3.54 16.73
C ARG A 234 8.85 -3.93 15.30
N TYR A 235 7.86 -4.38 14.52
CA TYR A 235 8.08 -4.85 13.15
C TYR A 235 7.60 -3.83 12.11
N TYR A 236 6.50 -3.13 12.41
CA TYR A 236 5.81 -2.26 11.47
C TYR A 236 6.01 -0.78 11.81
N LYS A 237 6.20 0.03 10.78
CA LYS A 237 6.03 1.48 10.81
C LYS A 237 4.84 1.86 9.92
N VAL A 238 4.36 3.10 10.01
CA VAL A 238 3.22 3.56 9.23
C VAL A 238 3.65 4.42 8.04
N SER A 239 2.97 4.25 6.90
CA SER A 239 3.03 5.18 5.77
C SER A 239 1.80 6.07 5.81
N VAL A 240 1.99 7.38 5.96
CA VAL A 240 0.90 8.32 6.22
C VAL A 240 1.00 9.56 5.33
N PRO A 241 -0.10 10.29 5.10
CA PRO A 241 -0.01 11.57 4.42
C PRO A 241 0.67 12.62 5.30
N PRO A 242 1.22 13.69 4.68
CA PRO A 242 1.70 14.87 5.41
C PRO A 242 0.62 15.45 6.35
N GLY A 243 1.05 16.10 7.44
CA GLY A 243 0.16 16.80 8.37
C GLY A 243 -0.09 16.04 9.68
N HIS A 244 -1.33 16.05 10.19
CA HIS A 244 -1.64 15.54 11.52
C HIS A 244 -1.27 14.05 11.70
N HIS A 245 -1.54 13.21 10.71
CA HIS A 245 -1.18 11.79 10.80
C HIS A 245 0.33 11.56 10.83
N MET A 246 1.08 12.32 10.02
CA MET A 246 2.54 12.32 10.05
C MET A 246 3.08 12.78 11.41
N TYR A 247 2.49 13.82 12.00
CA TYR A 247 2.87 14.30 13.33
C TYR A 247 2.66 13.22 14.40
N MET A 248 1.46 12.63 14.43
CA MET A 248 1.14 11.56 15.39
C MET A 248 2.06 10.36 15.22
N ALA A 249 2.28 9.91 13.97
CA ALA A 249 3.21 8.83 13.68
C ALA A 249 4.63 9.15 14.16
N ASN A 250 5.10 10.39 13.97
CA ASN A 250 6.43 10.79 14.38
C ASN A 250 6.58 10.83 15.91
N VAL A 251 5.62 11.40 16.64
CA VAL A 251 5.64 11.48 18.12
C VAL A 251 5.76 10.10 18.76
N TYR A 252 5.10 9.09 18.19
CA TYR A 252 5.19 7.72 18.70
C TYR A 252 6.40 6.93 18.17
N ASN A 253 7.32 7.58 17.43
CA ASN A 253 8.43 6.94 16.74
C ASN A 253 7.97 5.81 15.78
N MET A 254 6.85 6.02 15.11
CA MET A 254 6.20 5.03 14.23
C MET A 254 6.15 5.47 12.77
N LEU A 255 6.60 6.69 12.45
CA LEU A 255 6.69 7.18 11.07
C LEU A 255 7.71 6.37 10.27
N GLY A 256 7.27 5.75 9.17
CA GLY A 256 8.14 4.99 8.27
C GLY A 256 8.26 5.59 6.87
N SER A 257 7.14 6.08 6.31
CA SER A 257 7.11 6.69 4.99
C SER A 257 6.00 7.75 4.92
N VAL A 258 6.07 8.60 3.90
CA VAL A 258 5.06 9.62 3.63
C VAL A 258 4.48 9.43 2.24
N THR A 259 3.15 9.36 2.14
CA THR A 259 2.43 9.25 0.86
C THR A 259 1.88 10.63 0.46
N VAL A 260 2.34 11.18 -0.67
CA VAL A 260 1.91 12.49 -1.16
C VAL A 260 1.07 12.30 -2.43
N THR A 261 -0.14 12.84 -2.44
CA THR A 261 -1.05 12.83 -3.60
C THR A 261 -1.30 14.26 -4.11
N ASN A 262 -2.12 14.42 -5.14
CA ASN A 262 -2.53 15.71 -5.70
C ASN A 262 -3.69 16.37 -4.92
N ASP A 263 -4.22 15.75 -3.87
CA ASP A 263 -5.29 16.34 -3.04
C ASP A 263 -4.80 17.51 -2.15
N TRP A 264 -3.51 17.86 -2.24
CA TRP A 264 -2.83 18.86 -1.41
C TRP A 264 -2.69 20.22 -2.11
N ASP A 265 -3.66 20.56 -2.96
CA ASP A 265 -3.66 21.72 -3.87
C ASP A 265 -3.56 23.09 -3.16
N HIS A 266 -3.58 23.11 -1.82
CA HIS A 266 -3.49 24.32 -1.01
C HIS A 266 -2.07 24.73 -0.62
N TYR A 267 -1.05 23.89 -0.88
CA TYR A 267 0.35 24.21 -0.58
C TYR A 267 1.24 24.07 -1.82
N ASP A 268 1.97 25.12 -2.18
CA ASP A 268 3.13 24.97 -3.06
C ASP A 268 4.13 23.98 -2.43
N SER A 269 4.74 23.15 -3.29
CA SER A 269 5.78 22.14 -3.01
C SER A 269 6.78 22.54 -1.92
N ARG A 270 7.21 23.80 -1.91
CA ARG A 270 8.12 24.35 -0.90
C ARG A 270 7.53 24.32 0.51
N ARG A 271 6.28 24.75 0.68
CA ARG A 271 5.61 24.78 2.00
C ARG A 271 5.37 23.37 2.52
N LEU A 272 4.94 22.47 1.64
CA LEU A 272 4.76 21.06 1.97
C LEU A 272 6.07 20.44 2.48
N THR A 273 7.17 20.70 1.77
CA THR A 273 8.51 20.23 2.15
C THR A 273 8.96 20.78 3.50
N LEU A 274 8.76 22.08 3.74
CA LEU A 274 9.09 22.71 5.03
C LEU A 274 8.27 22.15 6.19
N MET A 275 6.97 21.91 5.97
CA MET A 275 6.10 21.29 6.98
C MET A 275 6.59 19.88 7.32
N MET A 276 6.85 19.05 6.31
CA MET A 276 7.36 17.69 6.52
C MET A 276 8.69 17.71 7.28
N LYS A 277 9.62 18.61 6.92
CA LYS A 277 10.88 18.79 7.62
C LYS A 277 10.67 19.18 9.09
N CYS A 278 9.82 20.17 9.35
CA CYS A 278 9.49 20.61 10.71
C CYS A 278 8.96 19.45 11.57
N ILE A 279 8.04 18.65 11.02
CA ILE A 279 7.50 17.49 11.75
C ILE A 279 8.61 16.49 12.07
N VAL A 280 9.46 16.14 11.11
CA VAL A 280 10.56 15.17 11.32
C VAL A 280 11.54 15.66 12.37
N ASP A 281 11.96 16.93 12.28
CA ASP A 281 12.99 17.50 13.16
C ASP A 281 12.53 17.55 14.64
N GLN A 282 11.24 17.73 14.91
CA GLN A 282 10.72 17.85 16.29
C GLN A 282 10.96 16.63 17.19
N VAL A 283 11.11 15.43 16.63
CA VAL A 283 11.35 14.21 17.43
C VAL A 283 12.83 13.84 17.48
N GLY A 284 13.64 14.34 16.54
CA GLY A 284 15.10 14.14 16.53
C GLY A 284 15.79 14.64 17.80
N ASP A 285 15.27 15.71 18.41
CA ASP A 285 15.83 16.31 19.63
C ASP A 285 15.45 15.58 20.93
N HIS A 286 14.38 14.77 20.91
CA HIS A 286 13.96 14.01 22.10
C HIS A 286 14.81 12.76 22.34
N VAL A 287 15.46 12.21 21.31
CA VAL A 287 16.35 11.04 21.46
C VAL A 287 17.72 11.44 22.03
N THR A 288 18.15 12.70 21.87
CA THR A 288 19.42 13.20 22.44
C THR A 288 19.28 13.70 23.88
N HIS A 289 18.08 14.03 24.34
CA HIS A 289 17.87 14.61 25.68
C HIS A 289 17.53 13.61 26.79
N ASN A 290 17.30 12.32 26.50
CA ASN A 290 17.08 11.29 27.51
C ASN A 290 18.38 10.70 28.12
N LYS A 291 19.46 11.50 28.18
CA LYS A 291 20.67 11.14 28.93
C LYS A 291 20.73 11.74 30.35
N TYR A 292 19.74 12.54 30.77
CA TYR A 292 19.69 13.10 32.11
C TYR A 292 18.25 13.31 32.60
N ILE A 293 17.55 12.23 32.96
CA ILE A 293 16.61 12.18 34.10
C ILE A 293 16.71 10.79 34.72
#